data_AF-A0A5A7Z9A0-F1
#
_entry.id   AF-A0A5A7Z9A0-F1
#
_cell.length_a   1.000
_cell.length_b   1.000
_cell.length_c   1.000
_cell.angle_alpha   90.00
_cell.angle_beta   90.00
_cell.angle_gamma   90.00
#
_symmetry.space_group_name_H-M   'P 1'
#
loop_
_entity.id
_entity.type
_entity.pdbx_description
1 polymer ?
#
loop_
_entity_poly.entity_id
_entity_poly.type
_entity_poly.pdbx_seq_one_letter_code
_entity_poly.pdbx_strand_id
1 'polypeptide(L)'
;MSEVMRAKFGLHLPLHCQGQRFAHVGVPIDVSTLAGWLGAVTTALSPLVARIEAHVRGAERLHLDDTPVPVLAEGKTRTGRLWTVVRDDRPFGGPEPPAVAYFYSPDRSGGHAERAGLPSFNCMRRQHSGSRQPFYTVWS
;
A
#
# COMPACT_ATOMS: atom_id res chain seq x y z
N MET A 1 -5.39 18.48 -13.15
CA MET A 1 -4.95 17.11 -12.77
C MET A 1 -4.89 16.91 -11.26
N SER A 2 -4.36 17.86 -10.46
CA SER A 2 -4.27 17.69 -8.99
C SER A 2 -5.62 17.43 -8.30
N GLU A 3 -6.71 18.10 -8.71
CA GLU A 3 -8.04 17.87 -8.11
C GLU A 3 -8.56 16.45 -8.34
N VAL A 4 -8.28 15.82 -9.49
CA VAL A 4 -8.69 14.43 -9.77
C VAL A 4 -8.01 13.46 -8.80
N MET A 5 -6.71 13.66 -8.57
CA MET A 5 -5.92 12.86 -7.61
C MET A 5 -6.39 13.09 -6.18
N ARG A 6 -6.54 14.37 -5.79
CA ARG A 6 -6.98 14.77 -4.45
C ARG A 6 -8.37 14.20 -4.15
N ALA A 7 -9.30 14.32 -5.09
CA ALA A 7 -10.63 13.77 -4.93
C ALA A 7 -10.60 12.23 -4.83
N LYS A 8 -9.81 11.55 -5.66
CA LYS A 8 -9.72 10.08 -5.66
C LYS A 8 -9.10 9.53 -4.37
N PHE A 9 -7.97 10.07 -3.95
CA PHE A 9 -7.16 9.51 -2.87
C PHE A 9 -7.36 10.22 -1.53
N GLY A 10 -7.54 11.55 -1.53
CA GLY A 10 -7.73 12.34 -0.32
C GLY A 10 -9.19 12.44 0.14
N LEU A 11 -10.15 12.33 -0.78
CA LEU A 11 -11.59 12.42 -0.49
C LEU A 11 -12.37 11.14 -0.83
N HIS A 12 -11.69 10.08 -1.25
CA HIS A 12 -12.29 8.79 -1.61
C HIS A 12 -13.42 8.86 -2.66
N LEU A 13 -13.43 9.88 -3.52
CA LEU A 13 -14.44 10.06 -4.55
C LEU A 13 -14.13 9.17 -5.76
N PRO A 14 -14.98 8.18 -6.12
CA PRO A 14 -14.75 7.31 -7.27
C PRO A 14 -14.71 8.09 -8.60
N LEU A 15 -13.96 7.59 -9.59
CA LEU A 15 -13.76 8.30 -10.86
C LEU A 15 -15.07 8.54 -11.64
N HIS A 16 -16.02 7.60 -11.57
CA HIS A 16 -17.33 7.80 -12.22
C HIS A 16 -18.11 8.96 -11.57
N CYS A 17 -18.07 9.09 -10.24
CA CYS A 17 -18.68 10.22 -9.53
C CYS A 17 -17.98 11.54 -9.89
N GLN A 18 -16.65 11.53 -10.06
CA GLN A 18 -15.92 12.70 -10.54
C GLN A 18 -16.33 13.11 -11.95
N GLY A 19 -16.44 12.15 -12.87
CA GLY A 19 -16.93 12.39 -14.24
C GLY A 19 -18.34 13.01 -14.25
N GLN A 20 -19.25 12.48 -13.42
CA GLN A 20 -20.59 13.05 -13.24
C GLN A 20 -20.55 14.49 -12.70
N ARG A 21 -19.69 14.77 -11.71
CA ARG A 21 -19.48 16.12 -11.17
C ARG A 21 -18.98 17.10 -12.23
N PHE A 22 -18.04 16.69 -13.08
CA PHE A 22 -17.54 17.53 -14.18
C PHE A 22 -18.61 17.76 -15.25
N ALA A 23 -19.39 16.73 -15.60
CA ALA A 23 -20.52 16.87 -16.52
C ALA A 23 -21.58 17.87 -16.00
N HIS A 24 -21.85 17.88 -14.69
CA HIS A 24 -22.80 18.81 -14.07
C HIS A 24 -22.39 20.28 -14.21
N VAL A 25 -21.08 20.57 -14.31
CA VAL A 25 -20.57 21.93 -14.55
C VAL A 25 -20.28 22.21 -16.03
N GLY A 26 -20.82 21.39 -16.93
CA GLY A 26 -20.70 21.58 -18.38
C GLY A 26 -19.38 21.11 -19.00
N VAL A 27 -18.56 20.36 -18.26
CA VAL A 27 -17.27 19.83 -18.73
C VAL A 27 -17.30 18.30 -18.71
N PRO A 28 -17.92 17.63 -19.70
CA PRO A 28 -17.95 16.17 -19.71
C PRO A 28 -16.53 15.61 -19.91
N ILE A 29 -16.07 14.78 -18.98
CA ILE A 29 -14.79 14.07 -19.05
C ILE A 29 -15.06 12.58 -18.85
N ASP A 30 -14.62 11.76 -19.80
CA ASP A 30 -14.80 10.32 -19.72
C ASP A 30 -13.94 9.68 -18.60
N VAL A 31 -14.46 8.61 -18.00
CA VAL A 31 -13.77 7.89 -16.91
C VAL A 31 -12.43 7.32 -17.38
N SER A 32 -12.30 6.90 -18.65
CA SER A 32 -11.03 6.42 -19.21
C SER A 32 -9.98 7.52 -19.26
N THR A 33 -10.38 8.78 -19.53
CA THR A 33 -9.46 9.92 -19.54
C THR A 33 -8.98 10.24 -18.12
N LEU A 34 -9.89 10.25 -17.15
CA LEU A 34 -9.53 10.41 -15.73
C LEU A 34 -8.60 9.29 -15.25
N ALA A 35 -8.87 8.05 -15.65
CA ALA A 35 -8.03 6.89 -15.34
C ALA A 35 -6.66 6.97 -16.03
N GLY A 36 -6.60 7.46 -17.26
CA GLY A 36 -5.35 7.71 -17.98
C GLY A 36 -4.47 8.73 -17.26
N TRP A 37 -5.05 9.82 -16.77
CA TRP A 37 -4.34 10.79 -15.93
C TRP A 37 -3.87 10.18 -14.62
N LEU A 38 -4.71 9.37 -13.96
CA LEU A 38 -4.33 8.60 -12.78
C LEU A 38 -3.06 7.80 -13.04
N GLY A 39 -3.09 6.97 -14.10
CA GLY A 39 -1.97 6.12 -14.51
C GLY A 39 -0.68 6.91 -14.76
N ALA A 40 -0.76 8.02 -15.50
CA ALA A 40 0.41 8.85 -15.78
C ALA A 40 1.09 9.38 -14.51
N VAL A 41 0.31 9.81 -13.51
CA VAL A 41 0.86 10.27 -12.23
C VAL A 41 1.43 9.10 -11.42
N THR A 42 0.76 7.94 -11.37
CA THR A 42 1.30 6.77 -10.67
C THR A 42 2.63 6.31 -11.27
N THR A 43 2.75 6.33 -12.60
CA THR A 43 4.01 6.05 -13.30
C THR A 43 5.09 7.06 -12.93
N ALA A 44 4.76 8.36 -12.96
CA ALA A 44 5.71 9.41 -12.60
C ALA A 44 6.20 9.32 -11.14
N LEU A 45 5.36 8.82 -10.22
CA LEU A 45 5.69 8.65 -8.80
C LEU A 45 6.40 7.33 -8.47
N SER A 46 6.49 6.39 -9.41
CA SER A 46 7.10 5.07 -9.18
C SER A 46 8.51 5.13 -8.55
N PRO A 47 9.43 6.03 -8.95
CA PRO A 47 10.75 6.13 -8.31
C PRO A 47 10.68 6.53 -6.83
N LEU A 48 9.72 7.39 -6.46
CA LEU A 48 9.51 7.79 -5.07
C LEU A 48 8.99 6.62 -4.24
N VAL A 49 8.02 5.86 -4.78
CA VAL A 49 7.50 4.64 -4.14
C VAL A 49 8.64 3.66 -3.87
N ALA A 50 9.52 3.41 -4.85
CA ALA A 50 10.67 2.52 -4.69
C ALA A 50 11.64 3.00 -3.58
N ARG A 51 11.84 4.31 -3.44
CA ARG A 51 12.68 4.88 -2.37
C ARG A 51 12.04 4.73 -0.99
N ILE A 52 10.73 4.92 -0.88
CA ILE A 52 9.98 4.71 0.37
C ILE A 52 10.04 3.23 0.77
N GLU A 53 9.84 2.32 -0.19
CA GLU A 53 9.94 0.88 0.08
C GLU A 53 11.34 0.48 0.55
N ALA A 54 12.39 0.97 -0.10
CA ALA A 54 13.76 0.72 0.33
C ALA A 54 14.04 1.28 1.75
N HIS A 55 13.52 2.48 2.04
CA HIS A 55 13.63 3.08 3.37
C HIS A 55 12.92 2.25 4.43
N VAL A 56 11.68 1.82 4.19
CA VAL A 56 10.94 0.95 5.12
C VAL A 56 11.70 -0.36 5.35
N ARG A 57 12.19 -1.00 4.29
CA ARG A 57 12.94 -2.28 4.37
C ARG A 57 14.26 -2.19 5.13
N GLY A 58 14.87 -1.02 5.20
CA GLY A 58 16.10 -0.80 5.95
C GLY A 58 15.92 -0.67 7.47
N ALA A 59 14.71 -0.88 7.99
CA ALA A 59 14.44 -0.77 9.43
C ALA A 59 14.94 -1.98 10.21
N GLU A 60 15.46 -1.75 11.41
CA GLU A 60 15.76 -2.83 12.37
C GLU A 60 14.47 -3.47 12.90
N ARG A 61 13.37 -2.72 12.95
CA ARG A 61 12.06 -3.21 13.39
C ARG A 61 10.99 -2.83 12.40
N LEU A 62 10.15 -3.81 12.06
CA LEU A 62 9.01 -3.64 11.18
C LEU A 62 7.72 -4.04 11.89
N HIS A 63 6.71 -3.19 11.75
CA HIS A 63 5.34 -3.48 12.18
C HIS A 63 4.50 -3.81 10.96
N LEU A 64 3.81 -4.95 11.00
CA LEU A 64 3.01 -5.41 9.87
C LEU A 64 1.55 -5.56 10.28
N ASP A 65 0.67 -5.16 9.37
CA ASP A 65 -0.77 -5.41 9.41
C ASP A 65 -1.24 -6.11 8.11
N ASP A 66 -2.17 -7.04 8.25
CA ASP A 66 -2.82 -7.80 7.16
C ASP A 66 -4.31 -7.45 7.15
N THR A 67 -4.68 -6.48 6.33
CA THR A 67 -6.08 -6.08 6.17
C THR A 67 -6.73 -6.87 5.01
N PRO A 68 -7.74 -7.72 5.26
CA PRO A 68 -8.52 -8.34 4.20
C PRO A 68 -9.37 -7.29 3.47
N VAL A 69 -9.31 -7.27 2.14
CA VAL A 69 -10.05 -6.33 1.30
C VAL A 69 -10.90 -7.05 0.25
N PRO A 70 -12.16 -6.61 0.01
CA PRO A 70 -12.96 -7.15 -1.08
C PRO A 70 -12.42 -6.62 -2.41
N VAL A 71 -12.10 -7.54 -3.32
CA VAL A 71 -11.56 -7.23 -4.65
C VAL A 71 -12.52 -7.76 -5.70
N LEU A 72 -12.87 -6.90 -6.66
CA LEU A 72 -13.65 -7.30 -7.82
C LEU A 72 -12.78 -8.20 -8.72
N ALA A 73 -13.26 -9.41 -8.97
CA ALA A 73 -12.70 -10.33 -9.96
C ALA A 73 -13.79 -10.71 -10.97
N GLU A 74 -13.42 -11.41 -12.04
CA GLU A 74 -14.37 -11.83 -13.09
C GLU A 74 -15.58 -12.57 -12.50
N GLY A 75 -16.75 -11.94 -12.60
CA GLY A 75 -18.03 -12.49 -12.17
C GLY A 75 -18.22 -12.71 -10.66
N LYS A 76 -17.23 -12.39 -9.81
CA LYS A 76 -17.34 -12.57 -8.35
C LYS A 76 -16.39 -11.68 -7.56
N THR A 77 -16.78 -11.36 -6.32
CA THR A 77 -15.90 -10.72 -5.34
C THR A 77 -14.99 -11.79 -4.72
N ARG A 78 -13.70 -11.49 -4.61
CA ARG A 78 -12.71 -12.31 -3.89
C ARG A 78 -12.13 -11.50 -2.74
N THR A 79 -11.72 -12.17 -1.67
CA THR A 79 -11.00 -11.52 -0.57
C THR A 79 -9.51 -11.49 -0.89
N GLY A 80 -8.99 -10.32 -1.25
CA GLY A 80 -7.55 -10.05 -1.34
C GLY A 80 -6.99 -9.53 -0.01
N ARG A 81 -5.69 -9.30 0.04
CA ARG A 81 -4.97 -8.78 1.23
C ARG A 81 -4.23 -7.49 0.90
N LEU A 82 -4.39 -6.50 1.76
CA LEU A 82 -3.58 -5.29 1.81
C LEU A 82 -2.63 -5.40 3.00
N TRP A 83 -1.35 -5.47 2.71
CA TRP A 83 -0.27 -5.51 3.68
C TRP A 83 0.19 -4.09 3.96
N THR A 84 0.21 -3.71 5.23
CA THR A 84 0.80 -2.45 5.68
C THR A 84 2.10 -2.75 6.39
N VAL A 85 3.21 -2.23 5.88
CA VAL A 85 4.55 -2.44 6.44
C VAL A 85 5.07 -1.10 6.93
N VAL A 86 5.23 -0.98 8.24
CA VAL A 86 5.58 0.27 8.91
C VAL A 86 6.97 0.16 9.51
N ARG A 87 7.81 1.13 9.16
CA ARG A 87 9.00 1.49 9.91
C ARG A 87 8.62 2.62 10.85
N ASP A 88 8.64 2.37 12.15
CA ASP A 88 8.55 3.43 13.17
C ASP A 88 9.25 2.97 14.44
N ASP A 89 10.50 3.40 14.60
CA ASP A 89 11.32 3.02 15.75
C ASP A 89 11.42 4.15 16.80
N ARG A 90 10.65 5.23 16.62
CA ARG A 90 10.61 6.37 17.58
C ARG A 90 10.23 5.95 19.01
N PRO A 91 9.30 5.00 19.23
CA PRO A 91 9.01 4.51 20.59
C PRO A 91 10.21 3.83 21.28
N PHE A 92 11.25 3.49 20.52
CA PHE A 92 12.44 2.78 20.98
C PHE A 92 13.72 3.63 20.83
N GLY A 93 13.58 4.93 20.59
CA GLY A 93 14.70 5.86 20.45
C GLY A 93 15.41 5.83 19.09
N GLY A 94 14.81 5.20 18.08
CA GLY A 94 15.35 5.17 16.73
C GLY A 94 15.38 6.57 16.09
N PRO A 95 16.48 6.97 15.42
CA PRO A 95 16.64 8.32 14.87
C PRO A 95 16.01 8.49 13.48
N GLU A 96 15.60 7.39 12.85
CA GLU A 96 15.21 7.36 11.44
C GLU A 96 13.74 7.76 11.26
N PRO A 97 13.40 8.58 10.23
CA PRO A 97 12.02 9.01 10.00
C PRO A 97 11.05 7.84 9.79
N PRO A 98 9.82 7.91 10.33
CA PRO A 98 8.82 6.87 10.14
C PRO A 98 8.34 6.84 8.68
N ALA A 99 8.00 5.65 8.20
CA ALA A 99 7.44 5.45 6.87
C ALA A 99 6.57 4.20 6.80
N VAL A 100 5.69 4.18 5.81
CA VAL A 100 4.81 3.04 5.53
C VAL A 100 4.87 2.68 4.05
N ALA A 101 4.90 1.37 3.77
CA ALA A 101 4.76 0.81 2.44
C ALA A 101 3.57 -0.15 2.42
N TYR A 102 2.78 -0.10 1.33
CA TYR A 102 1.60 -0.91 1.15
C TYR A 102 1.82 -1.92 0.02
N PHE A 103 1.45 -3.17 0.25
CA PHE A 103 1.53 -4.23 -0.76
C PHE A 103 0.20 -4.94 -0.89
N TYR A 104 -0.15 -5.34 -2.11
CA TYR A 104 -1.35 -6.13 -2.36
C TYR A 104 -0.98 -7.57 -2.72
N SER A 105 -1.72 -8.53 -2.16
CA SER A 105 -1.70 -9.92 -2.64
C SER A 105 -3.12 -10.47 -2.83
N PRO A 106 -3.33 -11.36 -3.82
CA PRO A 106 -4.65 -11.94 -4.07
C PRO A 106 -5.08 -12.96 -3.01
N ASP A 107 -4.15 -13.50 -2.24
CA ASP A 107 -4.38 -14.43 -1.14
C ASP A 107 -3.34 -14.28 -0.02
N ARG A 108 -3.46 -15.10 1.03
CA ARG A 108 -2.60 -15.11 2.23
C ARG A 108 -1.39 -16.05 2.10
N SER A 109 -1.05 -16.52 0.90
CA SER A 109 0.01 -17.53 0.77
C SER A 109 1.42 -16.97 1.00
N GLY A 110 2.28 -17.81 1.58
CA GLY A 110 3.61 -17.42 2.07
C GLY A 110 4.53 -16.79 1.02
N GLY A 111 4.40 -17.23 -0.24
CA GLY A 111 5.22 -16.76 -1.36
C GLY A 111 4.89 -15.34 -1.84
N HIS A 112 3.88 -14.67 -1.29
CA HIS A 112 3.60 -13.26 -1.60
C HIS A 112 4.31 -12.28 -0.66
N ALA A 113 4.52 -12.65 0.61
CA ALA A 113 5.35 -11.85 1.52
C ALA A 113 6.82 -11.83 1.07
N GLU A 114 7.35 -12.97 0.62
CA GLU A 114 8.72 -13.06 0.09
C GLU A 114 8.92 -12.25 -1.19
N ARG A 115 7.95 -12.26 -2.12
CA ARG A 115 7.99 -11.42 -3.34
C ARG A 115 7.84 -9.94 -3.05
N ALA A 116 7.09 -9.60 -2.01
CA ALA A 116 7.03 -8.26 -1.46
C ALA A 116 8.27 -7.93 -0.63
N GLY A 117 9.35 -8.75 -0.67
CA GLY A 117 10.64 -8.52 0.01
C GLY A 117 10.55 -8.48 1.54
N LEU A 118 9.47 -9.01 2.10
CA LEU A 118 9.32 -9.23 3.54
C LEU A 118 9.92 -10.60 3.84
N PRO A 119 10.44 -10.85 5.06
CA PRO A 119 10.90 -12.18 5.41
C PRO A 119 9.78 -13.20 5.20
N SER A 120 10.15 -14.44 4.91
CA SER A 120 9.19 -15.54 4.79
C SER A 120 8.28 -15.60 6.02
N PHE A 121 6.99 -15.91 5.83
CA PHE A 121 6.01 -16.02 6.93
C PHE A 121 6.48 -16.93 8.08
N ASN A 122 7.33 -17.92 7.80
CA ASN A 122 7.91 -18.81 8.81
C ASN A 122 8.89 -18.11 9.77
N CYS A 123 9.50 -16.98 9.37
CA CYS A 123 10.36 -16.17 10.22
C CYS A 123 9.55 -15.27 11.18
N MET A 124 8.30 -14.91 10.82
CA MET A 124 7.43 -14.06 11.63
C MET A 124 6.78 -14.77 12.84
N ARG A 125 6.94 -16.11 12.98
CA ARG A 125 6.62 -16.87 14.20
C ARG A 125 7.88 -17.39 14.88
N ARG A 126 8.65 -16.52 15.52
CA ARG A 126 9.52 -16.96 16.64
C ARG A 126 9.82 -15.81 17.57
N GLN A 127 8.99 -15.67 18.60
CA GLN A 127 9.48 -15.10 19.85
C GLN A 127 10.52 -16.08 20.40
N HIS A 128 11.81 -15.75 20.28
CA HIS A 128 12.83 -15.93 21.32
C HIS A 128 14.24 -15.64 20.78
N SER A 129 14.93 -14.75 21.51
CA SER A 129 16.38 -14.73 21.77
C SER A 129 17.36 -14.44 20.62
N GLY A 130 17.94 -13.24 20.67
CA GLY A 130 19.40 -13.09 20.73
C GLY A 130 20.20 -13.06 19.42
N SER A 131 19.62 -12.71 18.28
CA SER A 131 20.40 -12.47 17.06
C SER A 131 19.99 -11.15 16.38
N ARG A 132 20.94 -10.51 15.70
CA ARG A 132 20.78 -9.30 14.85
C ARG A 132 19.90 -9.58 13.62
N GLN A 133 18.72 -10.13 13.83
CA GLN A 133 17.67 -10.18 12.82
C GLN A 133 16.65 -9.09 13.14
N PRO A 134 16.08 -8.46 12.10
CA PRO A 134 15.04 -7.47 12.29
C PRO A 134 13.90 -8.05 13.14
N PHE A 135 13.44 -7.26 14.11
CA PHE A 135 12.36 -7.64 15.00
C PHE A 135 11.03 -7.38 14.28
N TYR A 136 10.17 -8.40 14.15
CA TYR A 136 8.87 -8.28 13.49
C TYR A 136 7.76 -8.33 14.53
N THR A 137 6.90 -7.32 14.57
CA THR A 137 5.68 -7.34 15.40
C THR A 137 4.48 -7.34 14.46
N VAL A 138 3.71 -8.43 14.49
CA VAL A 138 2.47 -8.55 13.73
C VAL A 138 1.33 -8.14 14.66
N TRP A 139 0.60 -7.12 14.28
CA TRP A 139 -0.65 -6.74 14.95
C TRP A 139 -1.79 -7.45 14.21
N SER A 140 -2.70 -8.07 14.96
CA SER A 140 -3.89 -8.80 14.47
C SER A 140 -5.12 -8.31 15.21
#